data_AF-A0A7Y6YQ75-F1
#
_entry.id   AF-A0A7Y6YQ75-F1
#
_cell.length_a   1.000
_cell.length_b   1.000
_cell.length_c   1.000
_cell.angle_alpha   90.00
_cell.angle_beta   90.00
_cell.angle_gamma   90.00
#
_symmetry.space_group_name_H-M   'P 1'
#
loop_
_entity.id
_entity.type
_entity.pdbx_description
1 polymer ?
#
loop_
_entity_poly.entity_id
_entity_poly.type
_entity_poly.pdbx_seq_one_letter_code
_entity_poly.pdbx_strand_id
1 'polypeptide(L)'
;MDRLRPIFELRDMLHQMERDLGLDRLSRSERDVLLAANSLTKTPGEAVQSEQIRNHRLVKGLAQATFHRTLKSLLELGLIKRAGGSKAKHYVVSFNPAAK
;
A
#
# COMPACT_ATOMS: atom_id res chain seq x y z
N MET A 1 29.97 -8.03 18.77
CA MET A 1 28.83 -8.37 17.89
C MET A 1 28.14 -7.08 17.48
N ASP A 2 28.31 -6.68 16.23
CA ASP A 2 27.65 -5.49 15.68
C ASP A 2 26.17 -5.80 15.45
N ARG A 3 25.32 -5.31 16.36
CA ARG A 3 23.88 -5.59 16.35
C ARG A 3 23.13 -4.91 15.21
N LEU A 4 23.78 -4.00 14.46
CA LEU A 4 23.15 -3.26 13.37
C LEU A 4 23.23 -4.02 12.04
N ARG A 5 24.21 -4.90 11.83
CA ARG A 5 24.36 -5.62 10.55
C ARG A 5 23.12 -6.42 10.17
N PRO A 6 22.51 -7.25 11.04
CA PRO A 6 21.32 -8.00 10.65
C PRO A 6 20.12 -7.12 10.27
N ILE A 7 20.01 -5.94 10.88
CA ILE A 7 18.96 -4.96 10.56
C ILE A 7 19.22 -4.30 9.20
N PHE A 8 20.48 -3.98 8.91
CA PHE A 8 20.89 -3.47 7.61
C PHE A 8 20.59 -4.48 6.49
N GLU A 9 21.03 -5.72 6.64
CA GLU A 9 20.81 -6.80 5.66
C GLU A 9 19.32 -6.99 5.36
N LEU A 10 18.48 -7.07 6.40
CA LEU A 10 17.03 -7.21 6.22
C LEU A 10 16.42 -5.99 5.51
N ARG A 11 16.90 -4.78 5.81
CA ARG A 11 16.43 -3.56 5.16
C ARG A 11 16.84 -3.52 3.69
N ASP A 12 18.07 -3.93 3.38
CA ASP A 12 18.56 -3.95 2.00
C ASP A 12 17.82 -4.99 1.15
N MET A 13 17.61 -6.20 1.70
CA MET A 13 16.80 -7.24 1.05
C MET A 13 15.36 -6.78 0.77
N LEU A 14 14.71 -6.15 1.76
CA LEU A 14 13.36 -5.60 1.58
C LEU A 14 13.36 -4.53 0.48
N HIS A 15 14.36 -3.64 0.49
CA HIS A 15 14.44 -2.55 -0.47
C HIS A 15 14.69 -3.06 -1.90
N GLN A 16 15.52 -4.09 -2.07
CA GLN A 16 15.71 -4.73 -3.38
C GLN A 16 14.42 -5.37 -3.88
N MET A 17 13.70 -6.10 -3.03
CA MET A 17 12.41 -6.70 -3.40
C MET A 17 11.36 -5.64 -3.79
N GLU A 18 11.29 -4.53 -3.05
CA GLU A 18 10.41 -3.40 -3.41
C GLU A 18 10.77 -2.83 -4.80
N ARG A 19 12.06 -2.69 -5.13
CA ARG A 19 12.52 -2.24 -6.45
C ARG A 19 12.16 -3.21 -7.56
N ASP A 20 12.36 -4.51 -7.33
CA ASP A 20 12.05 -5.55 -8.33
C ASP A 20 10.56 -5.57 -8.68
N LEU A 21 9.70 -5.16 -7.73
CA LEU A 21 8.26 -5.00 -7.91
C LEU A 21 7.83 -3.59 -8.40
N GLY A 22 8.78 -2.69 -8.62
CA GLY A 22 8.54 -1.31 -9.05
C GLY A 22 7.88 -0.40 -7.99
N LEU A 23 7.91 -0.80 -6.72
CA LEU A 23 7.34 -0.04 -5.60
C LEU A 23 8.23 1.14 -5.21
N ASP A 24 9.49 1.16 -5.62
CA ASP A 24 10.45 2.25 -5.41
C ASP A 24 10.02 3.58 -6.03
N ARG A 25 9.14 3.52 -7.06
CA ARG A 25 8.51 4.70 -7.69
C ARG A 25 7.46 5.37 -6.81
N LEU A 26 6.95 4.67 -5.81
CA LEU A 26 5.96 5.19 -4.87
C LEU A 26 6.66 5.89 -3.70
N SER A 27 6.07 6.99 -3.24
CA SER A 27 6.43 7.57 -1.95
C SER A 27 6.19 6.56 -0.83
N ARG A 28 6.86 6.79 0.32
CA ARG A 28 6.67 5.94 1.50
C ARG A 28 5.19 5.82 1.90
N SER A 29 4.47 6.93 1.91
CA SER A 29 3.04 6.93 2.25
C SER A 29 2.20 6.12 1.27
N GLU A 30 2.50 6.20 -0.03
CA GLU A 30 1.81 5.42 -1.07
C GLU A 30 2.08 3.92 -0.91
N ARG A 31 3.35 3.51 -0.68
CA ARG A 31 3.67 2.11 -0.36
C ARG A 31 2.93 1.64 0.88
N ASP A 32 2.98 2.41 1.97
CA ASP A 32 2.35 2.06 3.23
C ASP A 32 0.82 1.88 3.08
N VAL A 33 0.15 2.76 2.35
CA VAL A 33 -1.30 2.66 2.07
C VAL A 33 -1.62 1.49 1.14
N LEU A 34 -0.84 1.26 0.09
CA LEU A 34 -1.04 0.15 -0.83
C LEU A 34 -0.84 -1.20 -0.14
N LEU A 35 0.26 -1.37 0.61
CA LEU A 35 0.55 -2.59 1.34
C LEU A 35 -0.46 -2.84 2.47
N ALA A 36 -0.92 -1.78 3.14
CA ALA A 36 -2.01 -1.87 4.12
C ALA A 36 -3.30 -2.38 3.47
N ALA A 37 -3.72 -1.79 2.35
CA ALA A 37 -4.90 -2.24 1.61
C ALA A 37 -4.76 -3.71 1.18
N ASN A 38 -3.61 -4.09 0.61
CA ASN A 38 -3.34 -5.46 0.20
C ASN A 38 -3.38 -6.45 1.37
N SER A 39 -2.84 -6.08 2.53
CA SER A 39 -2.86 -6.94 3.73
C SER A 39 -4.27 -7.15 4.32
N LEU A 40 -5.20 -6.23 4.03
CA LEU A 40 -6.60 -6.30 4.47
C LEU A 40 -7.49 -7.06 3.48
N THR A 41 -7.04 -7.22 2.23
CA THR A 41 -7.70 -8.01 1.19
C THR A 41 -7.51 -9.50 1.49
N LYS A 42 -8.58 -10.23 1.85
CA LYS A 42 -8.47 -11.67 2.15
C LYS A 42 -8.39 -12.51 0.89
N THR A 43 -9.13 -12.10 -0.14
CA THR A 43 -9.13 -12.73 -1.46
C THR A 43 -8.86 -11.70 -2.56
N PRO A 44 -8.04 -12.01 -3.59
CA PRO A 44 -7.76 -11.07 -4.67
C PRO A 44 -9.05 -10.51 -5.28
N GLY A 45 -9.15 -9.19 -5.39
CA GLY A 45 -10.35 -8.50 -5.87
C GLY A 45 -11.38 -8.16 -4.78
N GLU A 46 -11.21 -8.63 -3.55
CA GLU A 46 -12.09 -8.28 -2.44
C GLU A 46 -11.92 -6.82 -2.04
N ALA A 47 -13.06 -6.18 -1.77
CA ALA A 47 -13.11 -4.78 -1.41
C ALA A 47 -12.78 -4.57 0.08
N VAL A 48 -11.91 -3.61 0.36
CA VAL A 48 -11.54 -3.16 1.70
C VAL A 48 -12.08 -1.75 1.96
N GLN A 49 -12.45 -1.46 3.21
CA GLN A 49 -12.98 -0.14 3.57
C GLN A 49 -11.87 0.88 3.81
N SER A 50 -12.12 2.12 3.42
CA SER A 50 -11.21 3.26 3.66
C SER A 50 -10.76 3.37 5.12
N GLU A 51 -11.67 3.12 6.04
CA GLU A 51 -11.41 3.24 7.48
C GLU A 51 -10.52 2.11 8.00
N GLN A 52 -10.71 0.89 7.49
CA GLN A 52 -9.82 -0.24 7.80
C GLN A 52 -8.40 0.06 7.34
N ILE A 53 -8.23 0.59 6.12
CA ILE A 53 -6.91 0.99 5.61
C ILE A 53 -6.30 2.07 6.50
N ARG A 54 -7.08 3.11 6.86
CA ARG A 54 -6.60 4.21 7.70
C ARG A 54 -6.17 3.76 9.09
N ASN A 55 -6.88 2.81 9.68
CA ASN A 55 -6.60 2.28 11.01
C ASN A 55 -5.49 1.21 11.02
N HIS A 56 -5.00 0.79 9.84
CA HIS A 56 -3.93 -0.19 9.74
C HIS A 56 -2.61 0.34 10.33
N ARG A 57 -1.79 -0.54 10.92
CA ARG A 57 -0.56 -0.17 11.65
C ARG A 57 0.44 0.66 10.84
N LEU A 58 0.49 0.46 9.51
CA LEU A 58 1.37 1.20 8.60
C LEU A 58 0.87 2.62 8.32
N VAL A 59 -0.44 2.84 8.45
CA VAL A 59 -1.12 4.06 7.97
C VAL A 59 -1.63 4.93 9.11
N LYS A 60 -1.92 4.35 10.30
CA LYS A 60 -2.55 5.04 11.43
C LYS A 60 -1.84 6.31 11.91
N GLY A 61 -0.55 6.47 11.61
CA GLY A 61 0.24 7.66 11.93
C GLY A 61 0.11 8.80 10.92
N LEU A 62 -0.50 8.57 9.75
CA LEU A 62 -0.69 9.59 8.74
C LEU A 62 -1.83 10.55 9.12
N ALA A 63 -1.58 11.85 8.95
CA ALA A 63 -2.63 12.85 9.05
C ALA A 63 -3.74 12.59 8.01
N GLN A 64 -4.97 12.97 8.35
CA GLN A 64 -6.16 12.79 7.50
C GLN A 64 -5.95 13.28 6.06
N ALA A 65 -5.46 14.51 5.92
CA ALA A 65 -5.23 15.12 4.62
C ALA A 65 -4.18 14.36 3.79
N THR A 66 -3.13 13.86 4.44
CA THR A 66 -2.09 13.05 3.80
C THR A 66 -2.68 11.71 3.33
N PHE A 67 -3.42 11.01 4.19
CA PHE A 67 -4.08 9.76 3.80
C PHE A 67 -4.97 9.92 2.58
N HIS A 68 -5.85 10.94 2.56
CA HIS A 68 -6.74 11.15 1.42
C HIS A 68 -6.01 11.55 0.13
N ARG A 69 -4.95 12.36 0.22
CA ARG A 69 -4.10 12.70 -0.94
C ARG A 69 -3.38 11.46 -1.47
N THR A 70 -2.81 10.65 -0.59
CA THR A 70 -2.14 9.40 -0.95
C THR A 70 -3.10 8.40 -1.60
N LEU A 71 -4.28 8.19 -1.00
CA LEU A 71 -5.30 7.30 -1.57
C LEU A 71 -5.78 7.79 -2.94
N LYS A 72 -5.90 9.10 -3.13
CA LYS A 72 -6.21 9.69 -4.43
C LYS A 72 -5.11 9.41 -5.46
N SER A 73 -3.84 9.60 -5.10
CA SER A 73 -2.70 9.27 -5.99
C SER A 73 -2.72 7.81 -6.41
N LEU A 74 -2.95 6.87 -5.47
CA LEU A 74 -3.04 5.43 -5.79
C LEU A 74 -4.23 5.05 -6.69
N LEU A 75 -5.33 5.82 -6.63
CA LEU A 75 -6.45 5.68 -7.58
C LEU A 75 -6.05 6.17 -8.98
N GLU A 76 -5.34 7.30 -9.06
CA GLU A 76 -4.86 7.87 -10.33
C GLU A 76 -3.81 6.97 -11.00
N LEU A 77 -2.94 6.34 -10.21
CA LEU A 77 -1.97 5.34 -10.66
C LEU A 77 -2.63 3.98 -11.02
N GLY A 78 -3.91 3.79 -10.73
CA GLY A 78 -4.62 2.54 -11.00
C GLY A 78 -4.16 1.34 -10.16
N LEU A 79 -3.43 1.57 -9.07
CA LEU A 79 -2.97 0.53 -8.13
C LEU A 79 -4.04 0.16 -7.11
N ILE A 80 -4.97 1.07 -6.88
CA ILE A 80 -6.21 0.87 -6.14
C ILE A 80 -7.36 1.35 -7.02
N LYS A 81 -8.52 0.69 -6.94
CA LYS A 81 -9.76 1.09 -7.64
C LYS A 81 -10.90 1.21 -6.65
N ARG A 82 -11.90 2.03 -6.95
CA ARG A 82 -13.16 2.03 -6.17
C ARG A 82 -13.90 0.72 -6.44
N ALA A 83 -14.46 0.11 -5.40
CA ALA A 83 -15.34 -1.04 -5.57
C ALA A 83 -16.61 -0.59 -6.32
N GLY A 84 -17.04 -1.37 -7.31
CA GLY A 84 -18.26 -1.08 -8.07
C GLY A 84 -19.53 -1.20 -7.23
N GLY A 85 -20.60 -0.51 -7.67
CA GLY A 85 -21.96 -0.62 -7.14
C GLY A 85 -22.15 -0.09 -5.72
N SER A 86 -22.64 1.14 -5.54
CA SER A 86 -23.09 1.80 -4.28
C SER A 86 -22.19 1.72 -3.02
N LYS A 87 -21.10 0.94 -3.01
CA LYS A 87 -20.20 0.73 -1.88
C LYS A 87 -19.23 1.90 -1.77
N ALA A 88 -19.75 3.05 -1.39
CA ALA A 88 -18.95 4.22 -1.07
C ALA A 88 -17.83 3.83 -0.10
N LYS A 89 -16.64 4.43 -0.27
CA LYS A 89 -15.46 4.20 0.58
C LYS A 89 -14.91 2.77 0.58
N HIS A 90 -15.31 1.92 -0.37
CA HIS A 90 -14.72 0.61 -0.57
C HIS A 90 -13.77 0.62 -1.76
N TYR A 91 -12.65 -0.09 -1.62
CA TYR A 91 -11.55 -0.08 -2.56
C TYR A 91 -11.04 -1.48 -2.84
N VAL A 92 -10.59 -1.74 -4.05
CA VAL A 92 -10.02 -3.01 -4.49
C VAL A 92 -8.58 -2.77 -4.91
N VAL A 93 -7.65 -3.60 -4.44
CA VAL A 93 -6.25 -3.56 -4.88
C VAL A 93 -6.14 -4.16 -6.28
N SER A 94 -5.48 -3.44 -7.18
CA SER A 94 -5.28 -3.85 -8.58
C SER A 94 -3.81 -3.85 -8.98
N PHE A 95 -2.91 -4.01 -8.00
CA PHE A 95 -1.49 -4.13 -8.24
C PHE A 95 -1.20 -5.37 -9.11
N ASN A 96 -0.61 -5.15 -10.28
CA ASN A 96 -0.12 -6.22 -11.15
C ASN A 96 1.39 -6.05 -11.36
N PRO A 97 2.25 -6.88 -10.74
CA PRO A 97 3.70 -6.77 -10.90
C PRO A 97 4.19 -7.12 -12.32
N ALA A 98 3.34 -7.75 -13.15
CA ALA A 98 3.68 -8.15 -14.52
C ALA A 98 3.19 -7.16 -15.60
N ALA A 99 2.57 -6.04 -15.21
CA ALA A 99 2.20 -4.98 -16.15
C ALA A 99 3.46 -4.19 -16.53
N LYS A 100 4.18 -4.69 -17.53
CA LYS A 100 5.34 -4.06 -18.15
C LYS A 100 4.92 -2.96 -19.12
#